data_AF-A0A644XLB7-F1
#
_entry.id   AF-A0A644XLB7-F1
#
_cell.length_a   1.000
_cell.length_b   1.000
_cell.length_c   1.000
_cell.angle_alpha   90.00
_cell.angle_beta   90.00
_cell.angle_gamma   90.00
#
_symmetry.space_group_name_H-M   'P 1'
#
loop_
_entity.id
_entity.type
_entity.pdbx_description
1 polymer ?
#
loop_
_entity_poly.entity_id
_entity_poly.type
_entity_poly.pdbx_seq_one_letter_code
_entity_poly.pdbx_strand_id
1 'polypeptide(L)'
;MDFEVISPYCGIYREENTVNVYYLQTEDLVRVYVFSNIKDAQEFCNAAKNLLEFMVNVPKGKEQLYHQEFLELTIKNKEYELIVYEAMPEEEREAG
;
A
#
# COMPACT_ATOMS: atom_id res chain seq x y z
N MET A 1 13.68 3.62 -1.85
CA MET A 1 13.33 2.88 -3.09
C MET A 1 12.32 3.75 -3.82
N ASP A 2 12.27 3.75 -5.14
CA ASP A 2 11.37 4.64 -5.87
C ASP A 2 9.91 4.17 -5.80
N PHE A 3 8.98 5.10 -6.04
CA PHE A 3 7.56 4.78 -6.15
C PHE A 3 7.31 3.82 -7.31
N GLU A 4 6.53 2.77 -7.07
CA GLU A 4 6.27 1.71 -8.04
C GLU A 4 4.76 1.47 -8.18
N VAL A 5 4.27 1.56 -9.42
CA VAL A 5 2.88 1.21 -9.74
C VAL A 5 2.80 -0.30 -9.91
N ILE A 6 2.05 -0.98 -9.04
CA ILE A 6 1.94 -2.43 -9.00
C ILE A 6 0.62 -2.95 -9.57
N SER A 7 -0.38 -2.08 -9.72
CA SER A 7 -1.61 -2.34 -10.46
C SER A 7 -2.18 -1.04 -11.04
N PRO A 8 -3.15 -1.10 -11.98
CA PRO A 8 -3.80 0.10 -12.51
C PRO A 8 -4.49 1.00 -11.48
N TYR A 9 -4.67 0.53 -10.25
CA TYR A 9 -5.34 1.23 -9.15
C TYR A 9 -4.46 1.31 -7.89
N CYS A 10 -3.21 0.83 -7.91
CA CYS A 10 -2.37 0.71 -6.71
C CYS A 10 -0.89 1.00 -7.01
N GLY A 11 -0.31 1.90 -6.23
CA GLY A 11 1.12 2.16 -6.16
C GLY A 11 1.67 1.94 -4.75
N ILE A 12 2.95 1.60 -4.65
CA ILE A 12 3.65 1.45 -3.38
C ILE A 12 4.94 2.24 -3.36
N TYR A 13 5.29 2.76 -2.19
CA TYR A 13 6.59 3.35 -1.92
C TYR A 13 7.15 2.74 -0.63
N ARG A 14 8.44 2.42 -0.62
CA ARG A 14 9.11 1.89 0.57
C ARG A 14 10.35 2.68 0.92
N GLU A 15 10.43 3.03 2.19
CA GLU A 15 11.59 3.59 2.86
C GLU A 15 11.89 2.76 4.10
N GLU A 16 13.05 2.10 4.12
CA GLU A 16 13.47 1.20 5.21
C GLU A 16 12.41 0.15 5.60
N ASN A 17 11.85 0.29 6.81
CA ASN A 17 10.83 -0.53 7.43
C ASN A 17 9.40 0.01 7.22
N THR A 18 9.24 1.08 6.43
CA THR A 18 7.97 1.77 6.21
C THR A 18 7.49 1.57 4.78
N VAL A 19 6.24 1.15 4.63
CA VAL A 19 5.60 0.93 3.31
C VAL A 19 4.36 1.80 3.19
N ASN A 20 4.34 2.64 2.17
CA ASN A 20 3.22 3.49 1.81
C ASN A 20 2.46 2.81 0.67
N VAL A 21 1.13 2.70 0.80
CA VAL A 21 0.24 2.14 -0.22
C VAL A 21 -0.72 3.24 -0.68
N TYR A 22 -0.72 3.49 -1.99
CA TYR A 22 -1.49 4.53 -2.65
C TYR A 22 -2.52 3.87 -3.57
N TYR A 23 -3.80 4.18 -3.38
CA TYR A 23 -4.86 3.70 -4.28
C TYR A 23 -5.20 4.78 -5.30
N LEU A 24 -4.68 4.64 -6.52
CA LEU A 24 -4.65 5.69 -7.56
C LEU A 24 -6.01 6.09 -8.14
N GLN A 25 -7.05 5.29 -7.89
CA GLN A 25 -8.40 5.54 -8.40
C GLN A 25 -9.34 6.11 -7.32
N THR A 26 -8.85 6.32 -6.11
CA THR A 26 -9.61 6.93 -5.03
C THR A 26 -8.93 8.22 -4.60
N GLU A 27 -9.72 9.27 -4.37
CA GLU A 27 -9.24 10.57 -3.87
C GLU A 27 -8.76 10.46 -2.40
N ASP A 28 -8.80 9.25 -1.83
CA ASP A 28 -9.21 9.12 -0.45
C ASP A 28 -8.05 9.04 0.53
N LEU A 29 -7.18 8.02 0.51
CA LEU A 29 -6.27 7.84 1.66
C LEU A 29 -4.98 7.07 1.29
N VAL A 30 -3.84 7.57 1.75
CA VAL A 30 -2.57 6.83 1.82
C VAL A 30 -2.56 6.01 3.10
N ARG A 31 -2.15 4.74 2.98
CA ARG A 31 -1.94 3.85 4.14
C ARG A 31 -0.45 3.61 4.32
N VAL A 32 0.05 3.95 5.49
CA VAL A 32 1.45 3.78 5.85
C VAL A 32 1.58 2.71 6.92
N TYR A 33 2.30 1.66 6.56
CA TYR A 33 2.58 0.50 7.39
C TYR A 33 4.02 0.61 7.89
N VAL A 34 4.20 0.84 9.18
CA VAL A 34 5.52 0.92 9.83
C VAL A 34 5.77 -0.40 10.53
N PHE A 35 6.71 -1.19 10.02
CA PHE A 35 7.04 -2.51 10.57
C PHE A 35 8.19 -2.42 11.58
N SER A 36 8.25 -3.34 12.55
CA SER A 36 9.37 -3.38 13.51
C SER A 36 10.73 -3.72 12.86
N ASN A 37 10.74 -4.24 11.63
CA ASN A 37 11.96 -4.59 10.91
C ASN A 37 11.82 -4.49 9.38
N ILE A 38 12.96 -4.34 8.70
CA ILE A 38 13.05 -4.19 7.24
C ILE A 38 12.59 -5.46 6.50
N LYS A 39 12.80 -6.65 7.09
CA LYS A 39 12.44 -7.92 6.46
C LYS A 39 10.93 -8.02 6.28
N ASP A 40 10.16 -7.65 7.31
CA ASP A 40 8.70 -7.68 7.25
C ASP A 40 8.14 -6.67 6.25
N ALA A 41 8.72 -5.47 6.19
CA ALA A 41 8.38 -4.47 5.18
C ALA A 41 8.67 -4.98 3.75
N GLN A 42 9.81 -5.65 3.54
CA GLN A 42 10.17 -6.24 2.25
C GLN A 42 9.20 -7.35 1.85
N GLU A 43 8.85 -8.24 2.78
CA GLU A 43 7.87 -9.31 2.55
C GLU A 43 6.49 -8.75 2.21
N PHE A 44 6.06 -7.68 2.90
CA PHE A 44 4.81 -6.99 2.61
C PHE A 44 4.81 -6.38 1.20
N CYS A 45 5.88 -5.68 0.80
CA CYS A 45 6.01 -5.16 -0.57
C CYS A 45 5.93 -6.26 -1.63
N ASN A 46 6.61 -7.39 -1.39
CA ASN A 46 6.56 -8.52 -2.31
C ASN A 46 5.16 -9.12 -2.43
N ALA A 47 4.44 -9.24 -1.31
CA ALA A 47 3.06 -9.72 -1.31
C ALA A 47 2.11 -8.76 -2.06
N ALA A 48 2.26 -7.45 -1.85
CA ALA A 48 1.50 -6.44 -2.58
C ALA A 48 1.73 -6.54 -4.10
N LYS A 49 3.00 -6.66 -4.53
CA LYS A 49 3.37 -6.81 -5.94
C LYS A 49 2.77 -8.06 -6.59
N ASN A 50 2.79 -9.17 -5.87
CA ASN A 50 2.26 -10.44 -6.36
C ASN A 50 0.72 -10.49 -6.35
N LEU A 51 0.05 -9.47 -5.82
CA LEU A 51 -1.40 -9.49 -5.70
C LEU A 51 -2.12 -9.37 -7.04
N LEU A 52 -1.48 -8.79 -8.05
CA LEU A 52 -2.11 -8.54 -9.35
C LEU A 52 -2.73 -9.82 -9.94
N GLU A 53 -2.08 -10.97 -9.77
CA GLU A 53 -2.57 -12.27 -10.27
C GLU A 53 -3.86 -12.73 -9.57
N PHE A 54 -4.06 -12.39 -8.30
CA PHE A 54 -5.27 -12.73 -7.53
C PHE A 54 -6.42 -11.76 -7.79
N MET A 55 -6.11 -10.57 -8.30
CA MET A 55 -7.08 -9.48 -8.50
C MET A 55 -7.81 -9.56 -9.85
N VAL A 56 -7.39 -10.45 -10.76
CA VAL A 56 -7.97 -10.60 -12.12
C VAL A 56 -9.47 -10.91 -12.10
N ASN A 57 -9.97 -11.56 -11.04
CA ASN A 57 -11.39 -11.93 -10.91
C ASN A 57 -12.18 -10.98 -9.98
N VAL A 58 -11.56 -9.92 -9.46
CA VAL A 58 -12.23 -8.98 -8.56
C VAL A 58 -13.12 -8.05 -9.37
N PRO A 59 -14.39 -7.84 -8.97
CA PRO A 59 -15.26 -6.89 -9.65
C PRO A 59 -14.69 -5.47 -9.66
N LYS A 60 -14.89 -4.76 -10.78
CA LYS A 60 -14.56 -3.34 -10.90
C LYS A 60 -15.21 -2.51 -9.79
N GLY A 61 -14.44 -1.60 -9.20
CA GLY A 61 -14.84 -0.78 -8.06
C GLY A 61 -14.72 -1.46 -6.70
N LYS A 62 -14.23 -2.71 -6.62
CA LYS A 62 -13.98 -3.43 -5.36
C LYS A 62 -12.51 -3.76 -5.14
N GLU A 63 -11.64 -3.38 -6.07
CA GLU A 63 -10.24 -3.76 -6.07
C GLU A 63 -9.50 -3.28 -4.82
N GLN A 64 -9.76 -2.05 -4.36
CA GLN A 64 -9.19 -1.54 -3.13
C GLN A 64 -9.55 -2.39 -1.92
N LEU A 65 -10.84 -2.73 -1.74
CA LEU A 65 -11.32 -3.49 -0.59
C LEU A 65 -10.63 -4.86 -0.51
N TYR A 66 -10.64 -5.61 -1.62
CA TYR A 66 -10.02 -6.94 -1.68
C TYR A 66 -8.49 -6.87 -1.53
N HIS A 67 -7.86 -5.84 -2.09
CA HIS A 67 -6.42 -5.62 -1.94
C HIS A 67 -6.06 -5.36 -0.47
N GLN A 68 -6.83 -4.52 0.22
CA GLN A 68 -6.64 -4.24 1.65
C GLN A 68 -6.83 -5.50 2.51
N GLU A 69 -7.91 -6.25 2.31
CA GLU A 69 -8.16 -7.49 3.05
C GLU A 69 -7.02 -8.50 2.91
N PHE A 70 -6.48 -8.67 1.70
CA PHE A 70 -5.35 -9.58 1.50
C PHE A 70 -4.08 -9.09 2.20
N LEU A 71 -3.78 -7.81 2.12
CA LEU A 71 -2.61 -7.23 2.77
C LEU A 71 -2.69 -7.40 4.28
N GLU A 72 -3.86 -7.16 4.87
CA GLU A 72 -4.11 -7.37 6.30
C GLU A 72 -3.95 -8.84 6.70
N LEU A 73 -4.43 -9.78 5.87
CA LEU A 73 -4.21 -11.21 6.08
C LEU A 73 -2.72 -11.61 6.03
N THR A 74 -1.94 -10.97 5.17
CA THR A 74 -0.50 -11.23 5.02
C THR A 74 0.29 -10.83 6.26
N ILE A 75 -0.14 -9.77 6.93
CA ILE A 75 0.56 -9.19 8.10
C ILE A 75 -0.10 -9.50 9.43
N LYS A 76 -1.15 -10.34 9.46
CA LYS A 76 -1.95 -10.62 10.67
C LYS A 76 -1.15 -11.10 11.89
N ASN A 77 0.03 -11.68 11.68
CA ASN A 77 0.92 -12.20 12.73
C ASN A 77 2.18 -11.35 12.91
N LYS A 78 2.23 -10.16 12.30
CA LYS A 78 3.37 -9.25 12.33
C LYS A 78 3.04 -8.06 13.22
N GLU A 79 4.05 -7.52 13.86
CA GLU A 79 3.92 -6.26 14.59
C GLU A 79 4.12 -5.10 13.60
N TYR A 80 3.15 -4.19 13.56
CA TYR A 80 3.18 -3.00 12.73
C TYR A 80 2.30 -1.90 13.33
N GLU A 81 2.63 -0.66 12.98
CA GLU A 81 1.75 0.50 13.15
C GLU A 81 1.12 0.86 11.80
N LEU A 82 -0.17 1.19 11.81
CA LEU A 82 -0.89 1.67 10.64
C LEU A 82 -1.27 3.13 10.84
N ILE A 83 -0.79 3.97 9.93
CA ILE A 83 -1.15 5.38 9.84
C ILE A 83 -1.95 5.58 8.55
N VAL A 84 -3.08 6.27 8.63
CA VAL A 84 -3.95 6.55 7.49
C VAL A 84 -4.14 8.06 7.40
N TYR A 85 -3.78 8.65 6.27
CA TYR A 85 -3.95 10.08 6.02
C TYR A 85 -4.41 10.33 4.59
N GLU A 86 -5.05 11.47 4.35
CA GLU A 86 -5.48 11.89 3.02
C GLU A 86 -4.27 11.97 2.09
N ALA A 87 -4.41 11.45 0.87
CA ALA A 87 -3.38 11.63 -0.15
C ALA A 87 -3.32 13.11 -0.49
N MET A 88 -2.50 13.87 0.24
CA MET A 88 -2.40 15.32 0.07
C MET A 88 -2.23 15.64 -1.41
N PRO A 89 -3.04 16.54 -1.99
CA PRO A 89 -2.82 17.02 -3.33
C PRO A 89 -1.39 17.58 -3.41
N GLU A 90 -0.77 17.41 -4.57
CA GLU A 90 0.64 17.73 -4.88
C GLU A 90 1.07 19.15 -4.46
N GLU A 91 0.13 20.07 -4.21
CA GLU A 91 0.33 21.49 -3.90
C GLU A 91 0.96 21.80 -2.53
N GLU A 92 0.91 20.89 -1.54
CA GLU A 92 1.48 21.15 -0.21
C GLU A 92 2.84 20.48 0.04
N ARG A 93 3.40 19.76 -0.94
CA ARG A 93 4.76 19.17 -0.82
C ARG A 93 5.90 20.17 -1.09
N GLU A 94 5.62 21.33 -1.68
CA GLU A 94 6.63 22.34 -2.01
C GLU A 94 6.74 23.49 -0.97
N ALA A 95 5.94 23.47 0.09
CA ALA A 95 5.97 24.47 1.16
C ALA A 95 6.44 23.86 2.50
N GLY A 96 7.70 23.43 2.56
CA GLY A 96 8.35 22.93 3.79
C GLY A 96 9.85 23.05 3.75
#